data_AF-A0A7S9D1C7-F1
#
_entry.id   AF-A0A7S9D1C7-F1
#
_cell.length_a   1.000
_cell.length_b   1.000
_cell.length_c   1.000
_cell.angle_alpha   90.00
_cell.angle_beta   90.00
_cell.angle_gamma   90.00
#
_symmetry.space_group_name_H-M   'P 1'
#
loop_
_entity.id
_entity.type
_entity.pdbx_description
1 polymer ?
#
loop_
_entity_poly.entity_id
_entity_poly.type
_entity_poly.pdbx_seq_one_letter_code
_entity_poly.pdbx_strand_id
1 'polypeptide(L)' 'MLDMVTGMVIQKYKSSSCEDLKAKKGEPPAEIVAAAVGFLRSNPPLRVKFINKVAPSVANKMFDCGMIP' A
#
# COMPACT_ATOMS: atom_id res chain seq x y z
N MET A 1 -2.66 15.23 5.66
CA MET A 1 -2.19 13.94 6.24
C MET A 1 -2.42 12.76 5.29
N LEU A 2 -3.65 12.51 4.80
CA LEU A 2 -3.94 11.39 3.88
C LEU A 2 -3.08 11.41 2.59
N ASP A 3 -2.89 12.58 1.99
CA ASP A 3 -2.09 12.72 0.77
C ASP A 3 -0.60 12.43 0.98
N MET A 4 -0.07 12.82 2.13
CA MET A 4 1.32 12.52 2.52
C MET A 4 1.53 11.02 2.72
N VAL A 5 0.60 10.35 3.44
CA VAL A 5 0.63 8.89 3.63
C VAL A 5 0.52 8.17 2.29
N THR A 6 -0.37 8.65 1.41
CA THR A 6 -0.51 8.11 0.05
C THR A 6 0.82 8.21 -0.71
N GLY A 7 1.47 9.38 -0.70
CA GLY A 7 2.77 9.59 -1.35
C GLY A 7 3.85 8.66 -0.81
N MET A 8 3.94 8.50 0.52
CA MET A 8 4.90 7.58 1.14
C MET A 8 4.69 6.13 0.71
N VAL A 9 3.45 5.65 0.66
CA VAL A 9 3.15 4.28 0.23
C VAL A 9 3.52 4.08 -1.23
N ILE A 10 3.13 5.02 -2.11
CA ILE A 10 3.47 4.95 -3.54
C ILE A 10 4.98 4.94 -3.73
N GLN A 11 5.70 5.85 -3.07
CA GLN A 11 7.15 5.96 -3.18
C GLN A 11 7.84 4.68 -2.71
N LYS A 12 7.39 4.09 -1.59
CA LYS A 12 7.93 2.83 -1.06
C LYS A 12 7.81 1.69 -2.07
N TYR A 13 6.66 1.51 -2.71
CA TYR A 13 6.49 0.46 -3.71
C TYR A 13 7.33 0.75 -4.97
N LYS A 14 7.39 2.02 -5.41
CA LYS A 14 8.21 2.41 -6.57
C LYS A 14 9.70 2.18 -6.34
N SER A 15 10.22 2.49 -5.14
CA SER A 15 11.64 2.37 -4.81
C SER A 15 12.06 0.97 -4.39
N SER A 16 11.12 0.07 -4.08
CA SER A 16 11.44 -1.30 -3.67
C SER A 16 11.71 -2.19 -4.89
N SER A 17 12.67 -3.12 -4.75
CA SER A 17 12.89 -4.16 -5.75
C SER A 17 11.73 -5.17 -5.76
N CYS A 18 11.63 -5.95 -6.83
CA CYS A 18 10.60 -6.99 -6.90
C CYS A 18 10.87 -8.12 -5.90
N GLU A 19 12.13 -8.49 -5.66
CA GLU A 19 12.48 -9.45 -4.60
C GLU A 19 12.09 -8.95 -3.21
N ASP A 20 12.38 -7.68 -2.89
CA ASP A 20 12.03 -7.09 -1.58
C ASP A 20 10.52 -7.09 -1.34
N LEU A 21 9.75 -6.75 -2.37
CA LEU A 21 8.29 -6.73 -2.29
C LEU A 21 7.72 -8.15 -2.16
N LYS A 22 8.35 -9.16 -2.78
CA LYS A 22 7.95 -10.57 -2.65
C LYS A 22 8.28 -11.12 -1.28
N ALA A 23 9.45 -10.79 -0.74
CA ALA A 23 9.86 -11.16 0.61
C ALA A 23 8.88 -10.59 1.66
N LYS A 24 8.40 -9.36 1.45
CA LYS A 24 7.41 -8.71 2.31
C LYS A 24 5.98 -9.19 2.11
N LYS A 25 5.71 -9.96 1.04
CA LYS A 25 4.37 -10.46 0.74
C LYS A 25 4.02 -11.58 1.72
N GLY A 26 3.17 -11.29 2.70
CA GLY A 26 2.74 -12.23 3.74
C GLY A 26 3.30 -11.92 5.12
N GLU A 27 4.21 -10.95 5.24
CA GLU A 27 4.60 -10.43 6.54
C GLU A 27 3.48 -9.58 7.15
N PRO A 28 3.22 -9.70 8.47
CA PRO A 28 2.25 -8.87 9.13
C PRO A 28 2.65 -7.39 8.99
N PRO A 29 1.69 -6.48 8.73
CA PRO A 29 1.99 -5.06 8.67
C PRO A 29 2.55 -4.58 10.01
N ALA A 30 3.59 -3.74 9.98
CA ALA A 30 4.14 -3.10 11.17
C ALA A 30 3.03 -2.38 11.97
N GLU A 31 3.18 -2.27 13.30
CA GLU A 31 2.14 -1.74 14.20
C GLU A 31 1.55 -0.39 13.76
N ILE A 32 2.40 0.52 13.27
CA ILE A 32 1.96 1.82 12.76
C ILE A 32 1.05 1.71 11.52
N VAL A 33 1.29 0.70 10.68
CA VAL A 33 0.46 0.38 9.52
C VAL A 33 -0.84 -0.28 9.98
N ALA A 34 -0.79 -1.13 11.02
CA ALA A 34 -2.00 -1.74 11.59
C ALA A 34 -2.96 -0.68 12.17
N ALA A 35 -2.46 0.35 12.87
CA ALA A 35 -3.27 1.46 13.37
C ALA A 35 -3.91 2.27 12.24
N ALA A 36 -3.15 2.59 11.18
CA ALA A 36 -3.69 3.27 10.00
C ALA A 36 -4.76 2.45 9.28
N VAL A 37 -4.56 1.12 9.17
CA VAL A 37 -5.56 0.19 8.62
C VAL A 37 -6.82 0.16 9.49
N GLY A 38 -6.68 0.15 10.82
CA GLY A 38 -7.81 0.25 11.75
C GLY A 38 -8.62 1.53 11.55
N PHE A 39 -7.94 2.69 11.50
CA PHE A 39 -8.58 3.98 11.23
C PHE A 39 -9.34 4.00 9.90
N LEU A 40 -8.73 3.50 8.82
CA LEU A 40 -9.38 3.45 7.50
C LEU A 40 -10.56 2.44 7.49
N ARG A 41 -10.45 1.30 8.17
CA ARG A 41 -11.58 0.36 8.32
C ARG A 41 -12.78 1.01 9.00
N SER A 42 -12.55 1.84 10.01
CA SER A 42 -13.61 2.60 10.71
C SER A 42 -14.13 3.81 9.94
N ASN A 43 -13.48 4.22 8.85
CA ASN A 43 -13.86 5.39 8.04
C ASN A 43 -14.00 5.04 6.55
N PRO A 44 -15.13 4.42 6.13
CA PRO A 44 -15.30 3.90 4.77
C PRO A 44 -15.08 4.93 3.64
N PRO A 45 -15.56 6.19 3.73
CA PRO A 45 -15.32 7.19 2.68
C PRO A 45 -13.83 7.52 2.52
N LEU A 46 -13.10 7.62 3.63
CA LEU A 46 -11.66 7.88 3.62
C LEU A 46 -10.87 6.67 3.09
N ARG A 47 -11.30 5.45 3.42
CA ARG A 47 -10.74 4.22 2.87
C ARG A 47 -10.85 4.18 1.35
N VAL A 48 -12.02 4.50 0.80
CA VAL A 48 -12.23 4.53 -0.66
C VAL A 48 -11.30 5.55 -1.31
N LYS A 49 -11.24 6.78 -0.77
CA LYS A 49 -10.36 7.83 -1.28
C LYS A 49 -8.88 7.42 -1.25
N PHE A 50 -8.44 6.80 -0.15
CA PHE A 50 -7.07 6.31 0.01
C PHE A 50 -6.75 5.19 -1.00
N ILE A 51 -7.59 4.15 -1.06
CA ILE A 51 -7.37 2.99 -1.93
C ILE A 51 -7.36 3.44 -3.39
N ASN A 52 -8.33 4.24 -3.83
CA ASN A 52 -8.39 4.71 -5.23
C ASN A 52 -7.14 5.50 -5.64
N LYS A 53 -6.46 6.16 -4.69
CA LYS A 53 -5.26 6.95 -4.95
C LYS A 53 -3.98 6.10 -4.97
N VAL A 54 -3.88 5.09 -4.10
CA VAL A 54 -2.69 4.24 -3.95
C VAL A 54 -2.71 3.04 -4.89
N ALA A 55 -3.88 2.41 -5.04
CA ALA A 55 -4.04 1.11 -5.71
C ALA A 55 -3.49 1.10 -7.14
N PRO A 56 -3.69 2.12 -8.01
CA PRO A 56 -3.19 2.04 -9.37
C PRO A 56 -1.66 1.87 -9.45
N SER A 57 -0.91 2.70 -8.72
CA SER A 57 0.57 2.63 -8.74
C SER A 57 1.10 1.36 -8.09
N VAL A 58 0.48 0.94 -6.99
CA VAL A 58 0.90 -0.26 -6.26
C VAL A 58 0.56 -1.52 -7.05
N ALA A 59 -0.66 -1.63 -7.58
CA ALA A 59 -1.09 -2.77 -8.38
C ALA A 59 -0.25 -2.92 -9.64
N ASN A 60 0.04 -1.83 -10.37
CA ASN A 60 0.93 -1.90 -11.54
C ASN A 60 2.31 -2.43 -11.15
N LYS A 61 2.93 -1.90 -10.08
CA LYS A 61 4.22 -2.42 -9.59
C LYS A 61 4.14 -3.90 -9.20
N MET A 62 3.05 -4.32 -8.55
CA MET A 62 2.85 -5.72 -8.17
C MET A 62 2.64 -6.62 -9.40
N PHE A 63 1.96 -6.14 -10.43
CA PHE A 63 1.77 -6.83 -11.71
C PHE A 63 3.12 -6.99 -12.44
N ASP A 64 3.89 -5.90 -12.57
CA ASP A 64 5.23 -5.91 -13.18
C ASP A 64 6.17 -6.88 -12.46
N CYS A 65 6.01 -7.03 -11.14
CA CYS A 65 6.79 -7.97 -10.34
C CYS A 65 6.21 -9.41 -10.34
N GLY A 66 5.10 -9.69 -11.03
CA GLY A 66 4.45 -11.00 -11.09
C GLY A 66 3.80 -11.45 -9.78
N MET A 67 3.33 -10.51 -8.95
CA MET A 67 2.69 -10.81 -7.66
C MET A 67 1.17 -10.90 -7.74
N ILE A 68 0.57 -10.26 -8.74
CA ILE A 68 -0.84 -10.35 -9.10
C ILE A 68 -0.90 -10.70 -10.59
N PRO A 69 -1.87 -11.54 -11.00
CA PRO A 69 -2.04 -11.93 -12.40
C PRO A 69 -2.52 -10.78 -13.28
#